data_AF-A0A0G0B7M1-F1
#
_entry.id   AF-A0A0G0B7M1-F1
#
_cell.length_a   1.000
_cell.length_b   1.000
_cell.length_c   1.000
_cell.angle_alpha   90.00
_cell.angle_beta   90.00
_cell.angle_gamma   90.00
#
_symmetry.space_group_name_H-M   'P 1'
#
loop_
_entity.id
_entity.type
_entity.pdbx_description
1 polymer ?
#
loop_
_entity_poly.entity_id
_entity_poly.type
_entity_poly.pdbx_seq_one_letter_code
_entity_poly.pdbx_strand_id
1 'polypeptide(L)'
;MKKINKQKWIDSDELHRRMMKDPEYRRAYEESETEFQIASQMIEARIKQNITQEELAKKANTGQAVISRLEGANAKPSISLLERVARA
;
A
#
# COMPACT_ATOMS: atom_id res chain seq x y z
N MET A 1 -27.99 11.27 36.72
CA MET A 1 -27.45 11.41 35.35
C MET A 1 -26.34 10.37 35.16
N LYS A 2 -26.56 9.34 34.33
CA LYS A 2 -25.57 8.27 34.10
C LYS A 2 -24.46 8.82 33.20
N LYS A 3 -23.21 8.79 33.68
CA LYS A 3 -22.02 9.21 32.92
C LYS A 3 -21.92 8.32 31.67
N ILE A 4 -22.06 8.91 30.48
CA ILE A 4 -21.88 8.22 29.21
C ILE A 4 -20.41 7.82 29.13
N ASN A 5 -20.16 6.52 28.97
CA ASN A 5 -18.83 5.95 28.81
C ASN A 5 -18.19 6.53 27.53
N LYS A 6 -17.16 7.36 27.67
CA LYS A 6 -16.40 7.88 26.52
C LYS A 6 -15.61 6.73 25.93
N GLN A 7 -16.04 6.22 24.78
CA GLN A 7 -15.30 5.22 24.02
C GLN A 7 -13.84 5.70 23.84
N LYS A 8 -12.90 4.88 24.31
CA LYS A 8 -11.46 5.16 24.28
C LYS A 8 -10.96 4.90 22.86
N TRP A 9 -10.67 5.96 22.12
CA TRP A 9 -10.02 5.88 20.82
C TRP A 9 -8.56 5.42 21.00
N ILE A 10 -8.10 4.53 20.13
CA ILE A 10 -6.72 4.06 20.09
C ILE A 10 -6.13 4.59 18.79
N ASP A 11 -4.93 5.17 18.88
CA ASP A 11 -4.17 5.61 17.73
C ASP A 11 -3.74 4.42 16.84
N SER A 12 -3.63 4.64 15.52
CA SER A 12 -3.32 3.56 14.58
C SER A 12 -1.95 2.93 14.87
N ASP A 13 -0.94 3.74 15.22
CA ASP A 13 0.40 3.23 15.51
C ASP A 13 0.42 2.48 16.84
N GLU A 14 -0.37 2.92 17.81
CA GLU A 14 -0.58 2.16 19.05
C GLU A 14 -1.30 0.83 18.80
N LEU A 15 -2.35 0.82 17.97
CA LEU A 15 -3.06 -0.40 17.61
C LEU A 15 -2.14 -1.38 16.87
N HIS A 16 -1.39 -0.91 15.87
CA HIS A 16 -0.45 -1.73 15.12
C HIS A 16 0.63 -2.34 16.03
N ARG A 17 1.26 -1.55 16.91
CA ARG A 17 2.24 -2.07 17.89
C ARG A 17 1.66 -3.13 18.82
N ARG A 18 0.39 -3.02 19.20
CA ARG A 18 -0.30 -4.05 19.99
C ARG A 18 -0.55 -5.31 19.17
N MET A 19 -1.02 -5.17 17.93
CA MET A 19 -1.30 -6.27 17.01
C MET A 19 -0.04 -7.03 16.62
N MET A 20 1.12 -6.36 16.49
CA MET A 20 2.41 -6.99 16.22
C MET A 20 2.91 -7.95 17.32
N LYS A 21 2.25 -7.99 18.49
CA LYS A 21 2.51 -9.00 19.54
C LYS A 21 1.81 -10.32 19.26
N ASP A 22 0.76 -10.32 18.43
CA ASP A 22 0.08 -11.51 17.97
C ASP A 22 0.91 -12.17 16.85
N PRO A 23 1.34 -13.44 17.01
CA PRO A 23 2.12 -14.14 15.99
C PRO A 23 1.42 -14.29 14.64
N GLU A 24 0.09 -14.47 14.61
CA GLU A 24 -0.65 -14.65 13.36
C GLU A 24 -0.71 -13.33 12.59
N TYR A 25 -1.01 -12.23 13.29
CA TYR A 25 -0.98 -10.89 12.70
C TYR A 25 0.41 -10.54 12.18
N ARG A 26 1.44 -10.75 13.00
CA ARG A 26 2.83 -10.47 12.61
C ARG A 26 3.21 -11.23 11.34
N ARG A 27 2.92 -12.53 11.30
CA ARG A 27 3.22 -13.36 10.13
C ARG A 27 2.53 -12.85 8.88
N ALA A 28 1.24 -12.55 8.95
CA ALA A 28 0.50 -12.00 7.81
C ALA A 28 1.02 -10.62 7.38
N TYR A 29 1.41 -9.78 8.33
CA TYR A 29 1.99 -8.46 8.06
C TYR A 29 3.35 -8.58 7.35
N GLU A 30 4.26 -9.40 7.89
CA GLU A 30 5.58 -9.68 7.32
C GLU A 30 5.48 -10.34 5.92
N GLU A 31 4.53 -11.27 5.73
CA GLU A 31 4.28 -11.90 4.42
C GLU A 31 3.87 -10.90 3.32
N SER A 32 3.33 -9.73 3.71
CA SER A 32 2.90 -8.67 2.79
C SER A 32 3.91 -7.52 2.64
N GLU A 33 4.99 -7.53 3.43
CA GLU A 33 5.94 -6.41 3.52
C GLU A 33 6.54 -6.04 2.17
N THR A 34 6.89 -7.04 1.36
CA THR A 34 7.50 -6.82 0.04
C THR A 34 6.56 -6.05 -0.88
N GLU A 35 5.28 -6.45 -0.95
CA GLU A 35 4.27 -5.79 -1.76
C GLU A 35 4.04 -4.34 -1.31
N PHE A 36 4.00 -4.08 0.01
CA PHE A 36 3.88 -2.73 0.55
C PHE A 36 5.09 -1.84 0.24
N GLN A 37 6.31 -2.39 0.31
CA GLN A 37 7.53 -1.65 -0.04
C GLN A 37 7.54 -1.24 -1.51
N ILE A 38 7.13 -2.13 -2.41
CA ILE A 38 7.02 -1.84 -3.85
C ILE A 38 5.96 -0.76 -4.08
N ALA A 39 4.76 -0.93 -3.51
CA ALA A 39 3.67 0.01 -3.63
C ALA A 39 4.06 1.42 -3.16
N SER A 40 4.72 1.52 -2.01
CA SER A 40 5.18 2.79 -1.43
C SER A 40 6.18 3.51 -2.33
N GLN A 41 7.19 2.80 -2.84
CA GLN A 41 8.19 3.35 -3.75
C GLN A 41 7.55 3.83 -5.07
N MET A 42 6.58 3.08 -5.59
CA MET A 42 5.86 3.47 -6.80
C MET A 42 5.02 4.73 -6.60
N ILE A 43 4.26 4.81 -5.51
CA ILE A 43 3.47 6.00 -5.18
C ILE A 43 4.39 7.21 -5.04
N GLU A 44 5.50 7.06 -4.31
CA GLU A 44 6.47 8.13 -4.10
C GLU A 44 7.07 8.61 -5.43
N ALA A 45 7.53 7.69 -6.29
CA ALA A 45 8.07 8.02 -7.60
C ALA A 45 7.03 8.73 -8.49
N ARG A 46 5.78 8.25 -8.49
CA ARG A 46 4.69 8.86 -9.25
C ARG A 46 4.38 10.28 -8.79
N ILE A 47 4.31 10.49 -7.47
CA ILE A 47 4.08 11.82 -6.88
C ILE A 47 5.24 12.76 -7.19
N LYS A 48 6.50 12.29 -7.14
CA LYS A 48 7.68 13.08 -7.53
C LYS A 48 7.64 13.52 -8.99
N GLN A 49 7.07 12.70 -9.88
CA GLN A 49 6.84 13.06 -11.29
C GLN A 49 5.59 13.94 -11.49
N ASN A 50 4.78 14.15 -10.45
CA ASN A 50 3.51 14.87 -10.49
C ASN A 50 2.53 14.34 -11.55
N ILE A 51 2.44 13.01 -11.68
CA ILE A 51 1.51 12.35 -12.61
C ILE A 51 0.43 11.54 -11.87
N THR A 52 -0.71 11.36 -12.51
CA THR A 52 -1.83 10.54 -12.04
C THR A 52 -1.57 9.05 -12.29
N GLN A 53 -2.35 8.18 -11.63
CA GLN A 53 -2.31 6.74 -11.89
C GLN A 53 -2.66 6.41 -13.35
N GLU A 54 -3.55 7.19 -13.97
CA GLU A 54 -3.94 7.01 -15.37
C GLU A 54 -2.80 7.37 -16.33
N GLU A 55 -2.09 8.46 -16.07
CA GLU A 55 -0.93 8.86 -16.86
C GLU A 55 0.23 7.87 -16.72
N LEU A 56 0.52 7.39 -15.51
CA LEU A 56 1.50 6.33 -15.31
C LEU A 56 1.10 5.06 -16.07
N ALA A 57 -0.19 4.69 -16.04
CA ALA A 57 -0.68 3.53 -16.78
C ALA A 57 -0.46 3.68 -18.29
N LYS A 58 -0.75 4.85 -18.86
CA LYS A 58 -0.50 5.17 -20.27
C LYS A 58 0.98 5.03 -20.62
N LYS A 59 1.88 5.63 -19.83
CA LYS A 59 3.33 5.54 -20.03
C LYS A 59 3.86 4.10 -19.92
N ALA A 60 3.34 3.33 -18.96
CA ALA A 60 3.70 1.92 -18.77
C ALA A 60 2.98 0.96 -19.73
N ASN A 61 2.14 1.45 -20.66
CA ASN A 61 1.33 0.68 -21.61
C ASN A 61 0.34 -0.32 -20.94
N THR A 62 -0.23 0.02 -19.78
CA THR A 62 -1.14 -0.83 -19.01
C THR A 62 -2.44 -0.08 -18.66
N GLY A 63 -3.37 -0.74 -17.97
CA GLY A 63 -4.60 -0.12 -17.50
C GLY A 63 -4.45 0.56 -16.14
N GLN A 64 -5.19 1.64 -15.89
CA GLN A 64 -5.21 2.33 -14.58
C GLN A 64 -5.55 1.37 -13.44
N ALA A 65 -6.49 0.43 -13.63
CA ALA A 65 -6.83 -0.58 -12.63
C ALA A 65 -5.67 -1.55 -12.29
N VAL A 66 -4.69 -1.71 -13.19
CA VAL A 66 -3.46 -2.47 -12.89
C VAL A 66 -2.53 -1.64 -12.00
N ILE A 67 -2.31 -0.37 -12.33
CA ILE A 67 -1.53 0.56 -11.50
C ILE A 67 -2.15 0.73 -10.12
N SER A 68 -3.47 0.90 -10.03
CA SER A 68 -4.19 1.05 -8.76
C SER A 68 -4.02 -0.19 -7.86
N ARG A 69 -4.11 -1.41 -8.41
CA ARG A 69 -3.86 -2.64 -7.64
C ARG A 69 -2.43 -2.74 -7.16
N LEU A 70 -1.49 -2.30 -7.98
CA LEU A 70 -0.07 -2.32 -7.66
C LEU A 70 0.30 -1.29 -6.58
N GLU A 71 -0.19 -0.04 -6.69
CA GLU A 71 -0.04 0.98 -5.65
C GLU A 71 -0.82 0.65 -4.37
N GLY A 72 -1.85 -0.19 -4.46
CA GLY A 72 -2.61 -0.66 -3.30
C GLY A 72 -2.05 -1.90 -2.61
N ALA A 73 -0.90 -2.43 -3.06
CA ALA A 73 -0.34 -3.71 -2.59
C ALA A 73 -1.33 -4.90 -2.68
N ASN A 74 -2.33 -4.82 -3.58
CA ASN A 74 -3.41 -5.81 -3.73
C ASN A 74 -3.14 -6.85 -4.82
N ALA A 75 -1.92 -6.87 -5.36
CA ALA A 75 -1.51 -7.82 -6.39
C ALA A 75 0.00 -8.03 -6.33
N LYS A 76 0.46 -9.26 -6.58
CA LYS A 76 1.87 -9.55 -6.84
C LYS A 76 2.17 -9.18 -8.30
N PRO A 77 2.94 -8.12 -8.58
CA PRO A 77 3.28 -7.75 -9.94
C PRO A 77 4.24 -8.76 -10.57
N SER A 78 4.16 -8.93 -11.88
CA SER A 78 5.26 -9.58 -12.60
C SER A 78 6.46 -8.64 -12.71
N ILE A 79 7.66 -9.21 -12.81
CA ILE A 79 8.89 -8.43 -13.05
C ILE A 79 8.74 -7.58 -14.31
N SER A 80 8.16 -8.14 -15.38
CA SER A 80 7.92 -7.40 -16.64
C SER A 80 7.02 -6.17 -16.45
N LEU A 81 6.02 -6.22 -15.57
CA LEU A 81 5.21 -5.05 -15.25
C LEU A 81 6.02 -3.99 -14.51
N LEU A 82 6.83 -4.42 -13.53
CA LEU A 82 7.72 -3.52 -12.78
C LEU A 82 8.72 -2.82 -13.70
N GLU A 83 9.33 -3.54 -14.64
CA GLU A 83 10.25 -2.97 -15.62
C GLU A 83 9.59 -1.91 -16.50
N ARG A 84 8.34 -2.14 -16.93
CA ARG A 84 7.58 -1.18 -17.74
C ARG A 84 7.23 0.07 -16.96
N VAL A 85 6.82 -0.09 -15.71
CA VAL A 85 6.56 1.03 -14.79
C VAL A 85 7.85 1.81 -14.51
N ALA A 86 8.98 1.14 -14.32
CA ALA A 86 10.26 1.80 -14.05
C ALA A 86 10.79 2.61 -15.24
N ARG A 87 10.39 2.28 -16.48
CA ARG A 87 10.77 3.00 -17.71
C ARG A 87 9.80 4.11 -18.11
N ALA A 88 8.67 4.25 -17.40
CA ALA A 88 7.59 5.20 -17.67
C ALA A 88 7.89 6.62 -17.17
#